data_AF-A0A7Y3NMN0-F1
#
_entry.id   AF-A0A7Y3NMN0-F1
#
_cell.length_a   1.000
_cell.length_b   1.000
_cell.length_c   1.000
_cell.angle_alpha   90.00
_cell.angle_beta   90.00
_cell.angle_gamma   90.00
#
_symmetry.space_group_name_H-M   'P 1'
#
loop_
_entity.id
_entity.type
_entity.pdbx_description
1 polymer ?
#
loop_
_entity_poly.entity_id
_entity_poly.type
_entity_poly.pdbx_seq_one_letter_code
_entity_poly.pdbx_strand_id
1 'polypeptide(L)'
;MVERGPSQWPVLFDLAMEIFAQFEENVGFVPSWSFGGGTALMLQIDHRESHDIDIFLDDPQILPFLNPEIQDFAMTRRPDEYKSDGTQALKLAFDELGEIDFICSSAILDVSSERHDVRGRTVDLETPAEIAAKKVYFRGWNLQPRDMFDLAAIAEHHGDDYVVSALRECGHERCRKALEVVEKVNPKAVETVIGQLLYREKNSHLVAEAQAITHRILGASLSD
;
A
#
# COMPACT_ATOMS: atom_id res chain seq x y z
N MET A 1 11.02 -0.19 24.31
CA MET A 1 10.66 -0.35 22.90
C MET A 1 11.07 -1.75 22.50
N VAL A 2 10.13 -2.59 22.09
CA VAL A 2 10.49 -3.84 21.41
C VAL A 2 11.05 -3.40 20.07
N GLU A 3 12.34 -3.62 19.82
CA GLU A 3 12.90 -3.47 18.48
C GLU A 3 12.15 -4.47 17.59
N ARG A 4 11.33 -3.99 16.66
CA ARG A 4 10.79 -4.85 15.60
C ARG A 4 11.97 -5.31 14.77
N GLY A 5 12.09 -6.63 14.59
CA GLY A 5 13.09 -7.23 13.71
C GLY A 5 12.89 -6.80 12.24
N PRO A 6 13.75 -7.26 11.32
CA PRO A 6 13.57 -6.98 9.90
C PRO A 6 12.21 -7.46 9.40
N SER A 7 11.65 -6.78 8.39
CA SER A 7 10.36 -7.15 7.83
C SER A 7 10.33 -8.62 7.41
N GLN A 8 9.24 -9.29 7.78
CA GLN A 8 8.95 -10.66 7.38
C GLN A 8 7.99 -10.72 6.19
N TRP A 9 7.87 -9.64 5.41
CA TRP A 9 7.08 -9.62 4.18
C TRP A 9 7.35 -10.81 3.23
N PRO A 10 8.58 -11.39 3.12
CA PRO A 10 8.77 -12.53 2.23
C PRO A 10 8.00 -13.77 2.70
N VAL A 11 7.88 -13.95 4.03
CA VAL A 11 7.11 -15.04 4.63
C VAL A 11 5.62 -14.81 4.41
N LEU A 12 5.14 -13.57 4.64
CA LEU A 12 3.74 -13.21 4.38
C LEU A 12 3.39 -13.41 2.90
N PHE A 13 4.29 -13.03 1.98
CA PHE A 13 4.09 -13.22 0.55
C PHE A 13 3.98 -14.70 0.18
N ASP A 14 4.86 -15.55 0.73
CA ASP A 14 4.78 -16.99 0.50
C ASP A 14 3.47 -17.58 1.05
N LEU A 15 3.02 -17.13 2.23
CA LEU A 15 1.72 -17.53 2.79
C LEU A 15 0.53 -17.08 1.93
N ALA A 16 0.58 -15.87 1.35
CA ALA A 16 -0.44 -15.44 0.40
C ALA A 16 -0.45 -16.30 -0.87
N MET A 17 0.72 -16.75 -1.34
CA MET A 17 0.81 -17.67 -2.47
C MET A 17 0.25 -19.07 -2.13
N GLU A 18 0.40 -19.54 -0.88
CA GLU A 18 -0.28 -20.76 -0.42
C GLU A 18 -1.80 -20.61 -0.48
N ILE A 19 -2.34 -19.46 -0.07
CA ILE A 19 -3.78 -19.15 -0.14
C ILE A 19 -4.27 -19.17 -1.59
N PHE A 20 -3.55 -18.52 -2.51
CA PHE A 20 -3.93 -18.55 -3.93
C PHE A 20 -3.85 -19.93 -4.56
N ALA A 21 -2.86 -20.75 -4.18
CA ALA A 21 -2.76 -22.13 -4.66
C ALA A 21 -3.96 -22.98 -4.20
N GLN A 22 -4.36 -22.85 -2.92
CA GLN A 22 -5.56 -23.52 -2.38
C GLN A 22 -6.85 -23.00 -3.03
N PHE A 23 -6.94 -21.69 -3.27
CA PHE A 23 -8.05 -21.08 -4.02
C PHE A 23 -8.17 -21.69 -5.42
N GLU A 24 -7.07 -21.73 -6.18
CA GLU A 24 -7.05 -22.27 -7.55
C GLU A 24 -7.46 -23.75 -7.57
N GLU A 25 -6.98 -24.55 -6.62
CA GLU A 25 -7.35 -25.95 -6.48
C GLU A 25 -8.87 -26.14 -6.22
N ASN A 26 -9.44 -25.30 -5.36
CA ASN A 26 -10.84 -25.43 -4.95
C ASN A 26 -11.85 -24.81 -5.92
N VAL A 27 -11.48 -23.71 -6.58
CA VAL A 27 -12.39 -22.91 -7.41
C VAL A 27 -12.12 -23.12 -8.91
N GLY A 28 -10.90 -23.52 -9.30
CA GLY A 28 -10.55 -23.89 -10.67
C GLY A 28 -10.08 -22.75 -11.57
N PHE A 29 -9.68 -21.60 -11.00
CA PHE A 29 -9.05 -20.50 -11.75
C PHE A 29 -8.11 -19.67 -10.86
N VAL A 30 -7.24 -18.87 -11.49
CA VAL A 30 -6.40 -17.87 -10.81
C VAL A 30 -7.05 -16.50 -10.94
N PRO A 31 -7.34 -15.80 -9.83
CA PRO A 31 -7.95 -14.48 -9.90
C PRO A 31 -6.96 -13.45 -10.44
N SER A 32 -7.46 -12.35 -11.00
CA SER A 32 -6.61 -11.19 -11.27
C SER A 32 -6.25 -10.52 -9.95
N TRP A 33 -4.97 -10.23 -9.73
CA TRP A 33 -4.51 -9.54 -8.52
C TRP A 33 -3.22 -8.76 -8.77
N SER A 34 -2.99 -7.72 -7.97
CA SER A 34 -1.74 -6.96 -7.95
C SER A 34 -1.15 -6.86 -6.54
N PHE A 35 0.18 -6.77 -6.44
CA PHE A 35 0.88 -6.51 -5.18
C PHE A 35 1.16 -5.01 -5.06
N GLY A 36 0.58 -4.35 -4.07
CA GLY A 36 0.69 -2.90 -3.92
C GLY A 36 1.06 -2.44 -2.50
N GLY A 37 0.70 -1.21 -2.21
CA GLY A 37 0.84 -0.61 -0.88
C GLY A 37 2.29 -0.38 -0.45
N GLY A 38 2.52 -0.43 0.87
CA GLY A 38 3.79 0.03 1.46
C GLY A 38 4.98 -0.84 1.10
N THR A 39 4.77 -2.15 1.02
CA THR A 39 5.82 -3.12 0.71
C THR A 39 6.16 -3.13 -0.77
N ALA A 40 5.17 -3.06 -1.67
CA ALA A 40 5.45 -2.89 -3.10
C ALA A 40 6.25 -1.61 -3.36
N LEU A 41 5.95 -0.51 -2.67
CA LEU A 41 6.72 0.73 -2.79
C LEU A 41 8.15 0.58 -2.24
N MET A 42 8.31 -0.07 -1.08
CA MET A 42 9.62 -0.38 -0.51
C MET A 42 10.50 -1.20 -1.47
N LEU A 43 9.93 -2.20 -2.16
CA LEU A 43 10.68 -3.01 -3.13
C LEU A 43 11.19 -2.20 -4.33
N GLN A 44 10.53 -1.10 -4.66
CA GLN A 44 10.83 -0.29 -5.84
C GLN A 44 11.81 0.86 -5.53
N ILE A 45 11.59 1.60 -4.44
CA ILE A 45 12.38 2.80 -4.12
C ILE A 45 13.16 2.72 -2.79
N ASP A 46 12.90 1.68 -1.99
CA ASP A 46 13.56 1.42 -0.70
C ASP A 46 13.59 2.69 0.18
N HIS A 47 12.43 3.32 0.38
CA HIS A 47 12.32 4.58 1.13
C HIS A 47 12.16 4.36 2.65
N ARG A 48 11.48 3.28 3.04
CA ARG A 48 11.34 2.81 4.43
C ARG A 48 11.00 1.33 4.51
N GLU A 49 11.22 0.74 5.68
CA GLU A 49 10.74 -0.60 5.98
C GLU A 49 9.20 -0.64 6.01
N SER A 50 8.64 -1.69 5.43
CA SER A 50 7.21 -2.03 5.47
C SER A 50 7.06 -3.50 5.86
N HIS A 51 6.11 -3.79 6.75
CA HIS A 51 5.97 -5.11 7.38
C HIS A 51 4.77 -5.90 6.87
N ASP A 52 3.73 -5.20 6.40
CA ASP A 52 2.50 -5.81 5.91
C ASP A 52 2.56 -6.00 4.39
N ILE A 53 1.74 -6.85 3.81
CA ILE A 53 1.57 -6.96 2.35
C ILE A 53 0.14 -6.60 1.97
N ASP A 54 -0.01 -5.76 0.93
CA ASP A 54 -1.30 -5.35 0.40
C ASP A 54 -1.51 -6.01 -0.98
N ILE A 55 -2.50 -6.88 -1.09
CA ILE A 55 -2.88 -7.57 -2.34
C ILE A 55 -4.22 -7.01 -2.80
N PHE A 56 -4.27 -6.50 -4.03
CA PHE A 56 -5.46 -5.90 -4.59
C PHE A 56 -6.16 -6.84 -5.57
N LEU A 57 -7.50 -6.87 -5.47
CA LEU A 57 -8.40 -7.70 -6.27
C LEU A 57 -9.44 -6.81 -6.96
N ASP A 58 -9.99 -7.29 -8.07
CA ASP A 58 -11.02 -6.59 -8.85
C ASP A 58 -12.46 -7.08 -8.57
N ASP A 59 -12.62 -8.26 -7.97
CA ASP A 59 -13.92 -8.84 -7.62
C ASP A 59 -14.04 -9.15 -6.12
N PRO A 60 -14.96 -8.48 -5.38
CA PRO A 60 -15.15 -8.73 -3.95
C PRO A 60 -15.74 -10.12 -3.65
N GLN A 61 -16.34 -10.80 -4.63
CA GLN A 61 -16.87 -12.15 -4.47
C GLN A 61 -15.76 -13.18 -4.21
N ILE A 62 -14.50 -12.85 -4.50
CA ILE A 62 -13.34 -13.69 -4.26
C ILE A 62 -12.95 -13.71 -2.77
N LEU A 63 -13.18 -12.62 -2.02
CA LEU A 63 -12.67 -12.46 -0.64
C LEU A 63 -13.07 -13.62 0.30
N PRO A 64 -14.32 -14.13 0.33
CA PRO A 64 -14.68 -15.27 1.18
C PRO A 64 -13.92 -16.56 0.86
N PHE A 65 -13.48 -16.74 -0.40
CA PHE A 65 -12.72 -17.89 -0.86
C PHE A 65 -11.21 -17.76 -0.58
N LEU A 66 -10.73 -16.58 -0.21
CA LEU A 66 -9.36 -16.37 0.24
C LEU A 66 -9.22 -16.47 1.76
N ASN A 67 -10.33 -16.58 2.50
CA ASN A 67 -10.29 -16.70 3.95
C ASN A 67 -9.93 -18.14 4.37
N PRO A 68 -8.73 -18.37 4.94
CA PRO A 68 -8.26 -19.72 5.27
C PRO A 68 -9.05 -20.39 6.40
N GLU A 69 -9.70 -19.61 7.26
CA GLU A 69 -10.57 -20.14 8.32
C GLU A 69 -11.89 -20.65 7.74
N ILE A 70 -12.52 -19.87 6.84
CA ILE A 70 -13.79 -20.24 6.22
C ILE A 70 -13.63 -21.45 5.29
N GLN A 71 -12.52 -21.49 4.54
CA GLN A 71 -12.28 -22.53 3.54
C GLN A 71 -11.54 -23.76 4.10
N ASP A 72 -11.16 -23.74 5.38
CA ASP A 72 -10.33 -24.77 6.04
C ASP A 72 -9.04 -25.12 5.27
N PHE A 73 -8.32 -24.10 4.80
CA PHE A 73 -7.07 -24.31 4.06
C PHE A 73 -5.97 -24.90 4.95
N ALA A 74 -5.22 -25.86 4.40
CA ALA A 74 -4.00 -26.35 5.01
C ALA A 74 -2.86 -25.37 4.75
N MET A 75 -2.51 -24.57 5.77
CA MET A 75 -1.43 -23.57 5.69
C MET A 75 -0.22 -23.97 6.53
N THR A 76 0.98 -23.58 6.06
CA THR A 76 2.23 -23.75 6.83
C THR A 76 2.19 -22.97 8.15
N ARG A 77 1.54 -21.80 8.15
CA ARG A 77 1.21 -21.00 9.33
C ARG A 77 -0.20 -20.44 9.17
N ARG A 78 -1.08 -20.66 10.14
CA ARG A 78 -2.41 -20.04 10.18
C ARG A 78 -2.33 -18.61 10.74
N PRO A 79 -3.21 -17.69 10.30
CA PRO A 79 -3.33 -16.36 10.90
C PRO A 79 -3.77 -16.48 12.36
N ASP A 80 -3.28 -15.56 13.18
CA ASP A 80 -3.60 -15.45 14.62
C ASP A 80 -4.91 -14.69 14.83
N GLU A 81 -5.21 -13.73 13.97
CA GLU A 81 -6.48 -13.01 13.91
C GLU A 81 -6.89 -12.79 12.45
N TYR A 82 -8.19 -12.76 12.20
CA TYR A 82 -8.74 -12.34 10.91
C TYR A 82 -9.82 -11.30 11.12
N LYS A 83 -9.91 -10.37 10.17
CA LYS A 83 -10.95 -9.35 10.14
C LYS A 83 -11.43 -9.18 8.72
N SER A 84 -12.75 -9.23 8.51
CA SER A 84 -13.36 -8.93 7.22
C SER A 84 -14.55 -8.01 7.41
N ASP A 85 -14.72 -7.07 6.50
CA ASP A 85 -15.95 -6.29 6.35
C ASP A 85 -16.93 -6.92 5.35
N GLY A 86 -16.59 -8.12 4.85
CA GLY A 86 -17.38 -8.93 3.92
C GLY A 86 -17.46 -8.41 2.50
N THR A 87 -16.93 -7.22 2.19
CA THR A 87 -17.17 -6.58 0.88
C THR A 87 -15.99 -5.80 0.29
N GLN A 88 -15.09 -5.26 1.10
CA GLN A 88 -13.97 -4.43 0.63
C GLN A 88 -12.62 -4.98 1.04
N ALA A 89 -12.52 -5.69 2.16
CA ALA A 89 -11.25 -6.26 2.59
C ALA A 89 -11.38 -7.56 3.41
N LEU A 90 -10.33 -8.37 3.29
CA LEU A 90 -9.99 -9.46 4.19
C LEU A 90 -8.57 -9.20 4.72
N LYS A 91 -8.47 -8.98 6.03
CA LYS A 91 -7.22 -8.81 6.76
C LYS A 91 -6.90 -10.09 7.53
N LEU A 92 -5.70 -10.60 7.34
CA LEU A 92 -5.15 -11.75 8.07
C LEU A 92 -3.92 -11.27 8.86
N ALA A 93 -3.99 -11.30 10.18
CA ALA A 93 -2.90 -10.89 11.04
C ALA A 93 -2.11 -12.11 11.52
N PHE A 94 -0.78 -11.99 11.49
CA PHE A 94 0.17 -13.01 11.93
C PHE A 94 1.09 -12.38 12.97
N ASP A 95 1.02 -12.89 14.21
CA ASP A 95 1.84 -12.41 15.31
C ASP A 95 3.32 -12.46 14.93
N GLU A 96 4.04 -11.39 15.26
CA GLU A 96 5.46 -11.18 14.95
C GLU A 96 5.82 -11.03 13.45
N LEU A 97 4.96 -11.44 12.52
CA LEU A 97 5.22 -11.36 11.07
C LEU A 97 4.67 -10.09 10.42
N GLY A 98 3.42 -9.72 10.74
CA GLY A 98 2.69 -8.61 10.10
C GLY A 98 1.33 -9.03 9.56
N GLU A 99 0.77 -8.23 8.67
CA GLU A 99 -0.57 -8.45 8.11
C GLU A 99 -0.54 -8.78 6.60
N ILE A 100 -1.45 -9.64 6.16
CA ILE A 100 -1.83 -9.79 4.75
C ILE A 100 -3.18 -9.13 4.56
N ASP A 101 -3.22 -8.09 3.75
CA ASP A 101 -4.42 -7.35 3.40
C ASP A 101 -4.85 -7.67 1.97
N PHE A 102 -5.91 -8.46 1.82
CA PHE A 102 -6.62 -8.59 0.54
C PHE A 102 -7.67 -7.48 0.43
N ILE A 103 -7.51 -6.61 -0.56
CA ILE A 103 -8.29 -5.38 -0.72
C ILE A 103 -8.99 -5.42 -2.08
N CYS A 104 -10.31 -5.35 -2.09
CA CYS A 104 -11.06 -5.16 -3.32
C CYS A 104 -11.06 -3.67 -3.69
N SER A 105 -10.29 -3.30 -4.71
CA SER A 105 -10.30 -1.94 -5.25
C SER A 105 -9.88 -1.93 -6.72
N SER A 106 -10.63 -1.22 -7.55
CA SER A 106 -10.22 -0.96 -8.93
C SER A 106 -8.94 -0.13 -9.00
N ALA A 107 -8.18 -0.32 -10.09
CA ALA A 107 -7.09 0.57 -10.46
C ALA A 107 -7.61 2.01 -10.67
N ILE A 108 -6.78 2.99 -10.34
CA ILE A 108 -7.03 4.40 -10.60
C ILE A 108 -6.45 4.80 -11.95
N LEU A 109 -5.26 4.28 -12.28
CA LEU A 109 -4.53 4.61 -13.51
C LEU A 109 -4.64 3.48 -14.55
N ASP A 110 -4.53 3.86 -15.82
CA ASP A 110 -4.46 2.89 -16.94
C ASP A 110 -3.22 1.97 -16.84
N VAL A 111 -2.08 2.54 -16.41
CA VAL A 111 -0.84 1.81 -16.14
C VAL A 111 -0.66 1.67 -14.63
N SER A 112 -1.45 0.75 -14.05
CA SER A 112 -1.52 0.56 -12.60
C SER A 112 -0.48 -0.41 -12.04
N SER A 113 0.08 -1.29 -12.86
CA SER A 113 1.10 -2.26 -12.44
C SER A 113 2.08 -2.60 -13.57
N GLU A 114 3.24 -3.12 -13.18
CA GLU A 114 4.25 -3.69 -14.05
C GLU A 114 4.60 -5.11 -13.60
N ARG A 115 5.08 -5.95 -14.52
CA ARG A 115 5.48 -7.33 -14.17
C ARG A 115 6.89 -7.36 -13.62
N HIS A 116 7.01 -7.81 -12.37
CA HIS A 116 8.29 -7.97 -11.68
C HIS A 116 8.50 -9.41 -11.22
N ASP A 117 9.77 -9.83 -11.12
CA ASP A 117 10.11 -11.03 -10.35
C ASP A 117 10.07 -10.69 -8.86
N VAL A 118 9.15 -11.31 -8.14
CA VAL A 118 9.05 -11.25 -6.69
C VAL A 118 9.20 -12.67 -6.17
N ARG A 119 10.35 -12.96 -5.57
CA ARG A 119 10.68 -14.28 -5.01
C ARG A 119 10.58 -15.41 -6.05
N GLY A 120 11.05 -15.18 -7.27
CA GLY A 120 11.03 -16.19 -8.34
C GLY A 120 9.66 -16.36 -9.01
N ARG A 121 8.72 -15.44 -8.77
CA ARG A 121 7.38 -15.43 -9.35
C ARG A 121 7.17 -14.14 -10.13
N THR A 122 6.60 -14.25 -11.33
CA THR A 122 6.12 -13.07 -12.07
C THR A 122 4.86 -12.54 -11.40
N VAL A 123 4.93 -11.31 -10.89
CA VAL A 123 3.85 -10.63 -10.15
C VAL A 123 3.55 -9.30 -10.82
N ASP A 124 2.26 -8.95 -10.94
CA ASP A 124 1.82 -7.60 -11.28
C ASP A 124 2.01 -6.71 -10.04
N LEU A 125 3.11 -5.97 -9.98
CA LEU A 125 3.48 -5.07 -8.88
C LEU A 125 2.96 -3.68 -9.20
N GLU A 126 2.20 -3.07 -8.29
CA GLU A 126 1.63 -1.74 -8.53
C GLU A 126 2.71 -0.68 -8.69
N THR A 127 2.51 0.21 -9.67
CA THR A 127 3.46 1.30 -9.92
C THR A 127 3.46 2.29 -8.75
N PRO A 128 4.55 3.04 -8.52
CA PRO A 128 4.58 4.07 -7.50
C PRO A 128 3.51 5.15 -7.75
N ALA A 129 3.19 5.44 -9.01
CA ALA A 129 2.07 6.30 -9.41
C ALA A 129 0.72 5.77 -8.94
N GLU A 130 0.42 4.49 -9.16
CA GLU A 130 -0.84 3.88 -8.71
C GLU A 130 -0.94 3.89 -7.18
N ILE A 131 0.15 3.56 -6.48
CA ILE A 131 0.22 3.58 -5.02
C ILE A 131 -0.04 5.00 -4.49
N ALA A 132 0.55 6.03 -5.11
CA ALA A 132 0.29 7.43 -4.78
C ALA A 132 -1.18 7.81 -5.03
N ALA A 133 -1.72 7.44 -6.20
CA ALA A 133 -3.09 7.72 -6.58
C ALA A 133 -4.09 7.07 -5.62
N LYS A 134 -3.95 5.78 -5.29
CA LYS A 134 -4.82 5.07 -4.33
C LYS A 134 -4.81 5.71 -2.94
N LYS A 135 -3.65 6.17 -2.45
CA LYS A 135 -3.56 6.88 -1.16
C LYS A 135 -4.43 8.13 -1.17
N VAL A 136 -4.34 8.96 -2.21
CA VAL A 136 -5.15 10.18 -2.31
C VAL A 136 -6.62 9.84 -2.59
N TYR A 137 -6.88 8.90 -3.49
CA TYR A 137 -8.22 8.56 -3.94
C TYR A 137 -9.11 8.01 -2.81
N PHE A 138 -8.59 7.03 -2.07
CA PHE A 138 -9.34 6.33 -1.03
C PHE A 138 -9.14 6.94 0.37
N ARG A 139 -7.97 7.54 0.63
CA ARG A 139 -7.58 7.99 1.97
C ARG A 139 -7.35 9.49 2.07
N GLY A 140 -7.49 10.27 0.99
CA GLY A 140 -7.22 11.71 0.98
C GLY A 140 -8.00 12.50 2.04
N TRP A 141 -9.23 12.10 2.37
CA TRP A 141 -10.03 12.74 3.43
C TRP A 141 -9.49 12.54 4.85
N ASN A 142 -8.58 11.58 5.05
CA ASN A 142 -7.90 11.28 6.30
C ASN A 142 -6.44 10.87 6.03
N LEU A 143 -5.74 11.66 5.20
CA LEU A 143 -4.37 11.37 4.79
C LEU A 143 -3.44 11.31 6.01
N GLN A 144 -2.73 10.20 6.20
CA GLN A 144 -1.88 10.02 7.36
C GLN A 144 -0.47 10.60 7.12
N PRO A 145 0.28 10.98 8.17
CA PRO A 145 1.68 11.41 8.03
C PRO A 145 2.56 10.42 7.24
N ARG A 146 2.35 9.11 7.39
CA ARG A 146 3.04 8.08 6.59
C ARG A 146 2.73 8.16 5.09
N ASP A 147 1.51 8.56 4.73
CA ASP A 147 1.13 8.74 3.33
C ASP A 147 1.82 9.98 2.74
N MET A 148 1.99 11.04 3.54
CA MET A 148 2.78 12.22 3.15
C MET A 148 4.26 11.87 2.94
N PHE A 149 4.83 11.03 3.82
CA PHE A 149 6.18 10.50 3.64
C PHE A 149 6.32 9.66 2.36
N ASP A 150 5.39 8.72 2.13
CA ASP A 150 5.40 7.87 0.94
C ASP A 150 5.27 8.71 -0.35
N LEU A 151 4.34 9.69 -0.39
CA LEU A 151 4.18 10.59 -1.54
C LEU A 151 5.43 11.44 -1.80
N ALA A 152 6.04 11.97 -0.74
CA ALA A 152 7.26 12.76 -0.85
C ALA A 152 8.44 11.92 -1.35
N ALA A 153 8.57 10.68 -0.87
CA ALA A 153 9.60 9.76 -1.34
C ALA A 153 9.43 9.37 -2.82
N ILE A 154 8.19 9.18 -3.28
CA ILE A 154 7.90 8.93 -4.70
C ILE A 154 8.28 10.17 -5.53
N ALA A 155 7.91 11.37 -5.08
CA ALA A 155 8.24 12.62 -5.75
C ALA A 155 9.75 12.86 -5.82
N GLU A 156 10.51 12.53 -4.77
CA GLU A 156 11.98 12.64 -4.78
C GLU A 156 12.62 11.63 -5.74
N HIS A 157 12.09 10.41 -5.83
CA HIS A 157 12.64 9.36 -6.68
C HIS A 157 12.30 9.54 -8.17
N HIS A 158 11.05 9.89 -8.48
CA HIS A 158 10.53 9.94 -9.86
C HIS A 158 10.33 11.35 -10.40
N GLY A 159 10.41 12.38 -9.55
CA GLY A 159 10.08 13.75 -9.87
C GLY A 159 8.63 14.11 -9.55
N ASP A 160 8.39 15.40 -9.34
CA ASP A 160 7.08 15.93 -8.98
C ASP A 160 6.02 15.68 -10.06
N ASP A 161 6.36 15.91 -11.32
CA ASP A 161 5.43 15.77 -12.45
C ASP A 161 4.87 14.36 -12.57
N TYR A 162 5.66 13.35 -12.17
CA TYR A 162 5.23 11.95 -12.13
C TYR A 162 4.07 11.76 -11.14
N VAL A 163 4.22 12.28 -9.93
CA VAL A 163 3.19 12.18 -8.89
C VAL A 163 2.01 13.08 -9.23
N VAL A 164 2.25 14.32 -9.67
CA VAL A 164 1.20 15.28 -10.04
C VAL A 164 0.30 14.71 -11.14
N SER A 165 0.87 14.06 -12.15
CA SER A 165 0.10 13.41 -13.22
C SER A 165 -0.79 12.29 -12.67
N ALA A 166 -0.28 11.43 -11.81
CA ALA A 166 -1.08 10.38 -11.15
C ALA A 166 -2.21 10.96 -10.27
N LEU A 167 -1.92 12.05 -9.54
CA LEU A 167 -2.92 12.67 -8.67
C LEU A 167 -4.03 13.36 -9.47
N ARG A 168 -3.75 13.91 -10.66
CA ARG A 168 -4.79 14.51 -11.51
C ARG A 168 -5.89 13.51 -11.89
N GLU A 169 -5.54 12.24 -12.11
CA GLU A 169 -6.50 11.17 -12.39
C GLU A 169 -7.43 10.86 -11.19
N CYS A 170 -7.07 11.27 -9.96
CA CYS A 170 -7.96 11.12 -8.81
C CYS A 170 -9.16 12.08 -8.83
N GLY A 171 -9.10 13.12 -9.65
CA GLY A 171 -10.09 14.18 -9.76
C GLY A 171 -9.92 15.29 -8.73
N HIS A 172 -10.26 16.51 -9.16
CA HIS A 172 -10.00 17.75 -8.43
C HIS A 172 -10.56 17.77 -7.00
N GLU A 173 -11.76 17.21 -6.77
CA GLU A 173 -12.37 17.18 -5.44
C GLU A 173 -11.54 16.36 -4.43
N ARG A 174 -11.00 15.21 -4.84
CA ARG A 174 -10.22 14.33 -3.96
C ARG A 174 -8.87 14.95 -3.63
N CYS A 175 -8.18 15.51 -4.62
CA CYS A 175 -6.93 16.24 -4.41
C CYS A 175 -7.12 17.45 -3.48
N ARG A 176 -8.19 18.22 -3.69
CA ARG A 176 -8.54 19.36 -2.82
C ARG A 176 -8.80 18.91 -1.39
N LYS A 177 -9.50 17.79 -1.21
CA LYS A 177 -9.79 17.24 0.11
C LYS A 177 -8.51 16.77 0.83
N ALA A 178 -7.59 16.13 0.10
CA ALA A 178 -6.29 15.75 0.65
C ALA A 178 -5.45 16.98 1.01
N LEU A 179 -5.46 18.02 0.18
CA LEU A 179 -4.75 19.27 0.46
C LEU A 179 -5.26 19.94 1.74
N GLU A 180 -6.58 19.99 1.96
CA GLU A 180 -7.16 20.52 3.21
C GLU A 180 -6.65 19.78 4.46
N VAL A 181 -6.43 18.46 4.37
CA VAL A 181 -5.90 17.67 5.49
C VAL A 181 -4.44 18.04 5.76
N VAL A 182 -3.63 18.15 4.70
CA VAL A 182 -2.21 18.55 4.78
C VAL A 182 -2.06 19.96 5.37
N GLU A 183 -2.96 20.88 5.04
CA GLU A 183 -2.92 22.27 5.55
C GLU A 183 -3.35 22.39 7.02
N LYS A 184 -4.25 21.50 7.48
CA LYS A 184 -4.78 21.55 8.85
C LYS A 184 -3.92 20.81 9.86
N VAL A 185 -3.15 19.80 9.44
CA VAL A 185 -2.35 19.00 10.36
C VAL A 185 -1.15 19.79 10.87
N ASN A 186 -0.85 19.66 12.17
CA ASN A 186 0.28 20.33 12.80
C ASN A 186 1.61 19.74 12.26
N PRO A 187 2.52 20.55 11.69
CA PRO A 187 3.80 20.06 11.18
C PRO A 187 4.64 19.28 12.18
N LYS A 188 4.65 19.69 13.45
CA LYS A 188 5.39 18.95 14.50
C LYS A 188 4.78 17.61 14.83
N ALA A 189 3.46 17.46 14.68
CA ALA A 189 2.82 16.16 14.81
C ALA A 189 3.17 15.25 13.62
N VAL A 190 3.23 15.80 12.40
CA VAL A 190 3.66 15.07 11.21
C VAL A 190 5.11 14.58 11.37
N GLU A 191 6.04 15.48 11.71
CA GLU A 191 7.45 15.14 11.97
C GLU A 191 7.58 14.06 13.04
N THR A 192 6.80 14.15 14.13
CA THR A 192 6.84 13.16 15.22
C THR A 192 6.41 11.77 14.76
N VAL A 193 5.34 11.68 13.96
CA VAL A 193 4.84 10.40 13.45
C VAL A 193 5.80 9.83 12.39
N ILE A 194 6.28 10.66 11.46
CA ILE A 194 7.24 10.23 10.44
C ILE A 194 8.57 9.81 11.08
N GLY A 195 9.01 10.50 12.14
CA GLY A 195 10.21 10.18 12.89
C GLY A 195 10.20 8.80 13.56
N GLN A 196 9.04 8.16 13.68
CA GLN A 196 8.88 6.79 14.18
C GLN A 196 8.89 5.73 13.07
N LEU A 197 8.84 6.14 11.80
CA LEU A 197 8.96 5.21 10.69
C LEU A 197 10.39 4.67 10.61
N LEU A 198 10.51 3.42 10.19
CA LEU A 198 11.79 2.78 9.91
C LEU A 198 12.29 3.21 8.51
N TYR A 199 12.44 4.51 8.29
CA TYR A 199 12.90 5.06 7.02
C TYR A 199 14.38 4.77 6.78
N ARG A 200 14.80 4.77 5.51
CA ARG A 200 16.21 4.68 5.17
C ARG A 200 16.92 5.99 5.46
N GLU A 201 18.18 5.92 5.88
CA GLU A 201 18.99 7.10 6.21
C GLU A 201 19.01 8.13 5.07
N LYS A 202 19.07 7.65 3.81
CA LYS A 202 19.01 8.45 2.59
C LYS A 202 17.73 9.30 2.46
N ASN A 203 16.67 8.96 3.19
CA ASN A 203 15.37 9.65 3.20
C ASN A 203 15.10 10.37 4.54
N SER A 204 16.10 10.50 5.41
CA SER A 204 15.93 11.12 6.73
C SER A 204 15.46 12.58 6.70
N HIS A 205 15.82 13.34 5.66
CA HIS A 205 15.36 14.73 5.46
C HIS A 205 13.84 14.82 5.24
N LEU A 206 13.22 13.77 4.69
CA LEU A 206 11.77 13.72 4.49
C LEU A 206 10.98 13.76 5.80
N VAL A 207 11.61 13.50 6.95
CA VAL A 207 10.98 13.72 8.26
C VAL A 207 10.49 15.17 8.40
N ALA A 208 11.30 16.14 7.96
CA ALA A 208 10.98 17.56 8.03
C ALA A 208 10.28 18.07 6.75
N GLU A 209 10.51 17.44 5.61
CA GLU A 209 10.11 17.97 4.30
C GLU A 209 8.82 17.35 3.73
N ALA A 210 8.43 16.15 4.18
CA ALA A 210 7.35 15.38 3.54
C ALA A 210 6.02 16.13 3.47
N GLN A 211 5.65 16.88 4.52
CA GLN A 211 4.42 17.67 4.50
C GLN A 211 4.46 18.77 3.44
N ALA A 212 5.58 19.50 3.34
CA ALA A 212 5.75 20.59 2.40
C ALA A 212 5.78 20.09 0.95
N ILE A 213 6.48 18.98 0.70
CA ILE A 213 6.49 18.31 -0.60
C ILE A 213 5.07 17.85 -0.97
N THR A 214 4.36 17.20 -0.04
CA THR A 214 2.98 16.75 -0.26
C THR A 214 2.02 17.90 -0.53
N HIS A 215 2.16 19.03 0.19
CA HIS A 215 1.38 20.25 -0.06
C HIS A 215 1.62 20.77 -1.48
N ARG A 216 2.89 20.85 -1.89
CA ARG A 216 3.28 21.35 -3.21
C ARG A 216 2.74 20.48 -4.36
N ILE A 217 2.89 19.15 -4.29
CA ILE A 217 2.39 18.25 -5.34
C ILE A 217 0.86 18.24 -5.43
N LEU A 218 0.15 18.29 -4.30
CA LEU A 218 -1.30 18.37 -4.28
C LEU A 218 -1.78 19.72 -4.85
N GLY A 219 -1.13 20.83 -4.49
CA GLY A 219 -1.42 22.15 -5.07
C GLY A 219 -1.21 22.18 -6.58
N ALA A 220 -0.12 21.58 -7.08
CA ALA A 220 0.14 21.47 -8.51
C ALA A 220 -0.91 20.60 -9.23
N SER A 221 -1.41 19.52 -8.61
CA SER A 221 -2.46 18.67 -9.17
C SER A 221 -3.81 19.37 -9.35
N LEU A 222 -4.01 20.51 -8.68
CA LEU A 222 -5.22 21.33 -8.76
C LEU A 222 -5.09 22.49 -9.76
N SER A 223 -3.90 22.70 -10.32
CA SER A 223 -3.67 23.74 -11.32
C SER A 223 -4.02 23.24 -12.71
N ASP A 224 -4.66 24.11 -13.50
CA ASP A 224 -5.03 23.87 -14.90
C ASP A 224 -3.82 23.58 -15.81
#